data_AF-A0A5S3PTC8-F1
#
_entry.id   AF-A0A5S3PTC8-F1
#
_cell.length_a   1.000
_cell.length_b   1.000
_cell.length_c   1.000
_cell.angle_alpha   90.00
_cell.angle_beta   90.00
_cell.angle_gamma   90.00
#
_symmetry.space_group_name_H-M   'P 1'
#
loop_
_entity.id
_entity.type
_entity.pdbx_description
1 polymer ?
#
loop_
_entity_poly.entity_id
_entity_poly.type
_entity_poly.pdbx_seq_one_letter_code
_entity_poly.pdbx_strand_id
1 'polypeptide(L)'
;MEEIKILVFALVSFLSTEDIPIGSKLAEIDINVKTKQIRLHQYDIYSLEQYKENAKAGLDTLMRTNDVIQDLSPISMTSKHIYEEDGKLNAILYLQYQDLKDLRKISFYADEAGNLSYPYLEDYRYDLSAGRIDGRYVHFDANQNVQFRMGRKEYLFKGMYNLAGEWKQLEDKKFMDISETFSKEDFEKLRKFIFKNGDRKTYRNFDNDNPHYSFETFDVYLGTGKQPLAFNTKRIRNKDYTELVIHDQQYYNVYLISEGKQNKRHTNLKTDKVYWHNRSFNKDDKLKEYLSQILEEINQ
;
A
#
# COMPACT_ATOMS: atom_id res chain seq x y z
N MET A 1 -23.52 25.76 2.71
CA MET A 1 -22.06 25.65 2.51
C MET A 1 -21.83 24.34 1.80
N GLU A 2 -21.37 24.36 0.55
CA GLU A 2 -20.86 23.12 -0.06
C GLU A 2 -19.67 22.68 0.78
N GLU A 3 -19.79 21.53 1.43
CA GLU A 3 -18.69 20.87 2.08
C GLU A 3 -17.69 20.51 0.98
N ILE A 4 -16.64 21.33 0.84
CA ILE A 4 -15.66 21.14 -0.22
C ILE A 4 -14.89 19.86 0.13
N LYS A 5 -15.30 18.76 -0.50
CA LYS A 5 -14.65 17.44 -0.38
C LYS A 5 -13.32 17.46 -1.13
N ILE A 6 -12.33 18.10 -0.51
CA ILE A 6 -10.98 18.27 -1.06
C ILE A 6 -10.19 16.98 -0.85
N LEU A 7 -10.39 16.01 -1.75
CA LEU A 7 -9.70 14.71 -1.70
C LEU A 7 -8.17 14.84 -1.64
N VAL A 8 -7.66 15.98 -2.10
CA VAL A 8 -6.23 16.35 -2.14
C VAL A 8 -5.54 16.28 -0.77
N PHE A 9 -6.24 16.51 0.34
CA PHE A 9 -5.61 16.56 1.66
C PHE A 9 -5.96 15.42 2.60
N ALA A 10 -6.99 14.63 2.33
CA ALA A 10 -7.53 13.70 3.33
C ALA A 10 -7.43 12.25 2.86
N LEU A 11 -6.26 11.67 3.11
CA LEU A 11 -5.96 10.25 2.86
C LEU A 11 -6.95 9.32 3.55
N VAL A 12 -7.39 9.69 4.75
CA VAL A 12 -8.26 8.88 5.58
C VAL A 12 -9.65 9.49 5.73
N SER A 13 -9.80 10.82 5.84
CA SER A 13 -11.14 11.42 6.01
C SER A 13 -12.09 11.07 4.86
N PHE A 14 -11.56 10.73 3.69
CA PHE A 14 -12.34 10.28 2.53
C PHE A 14 -12.36 8.77 2.32
N LEU A 15 -11.60 7.99 3.09
CA LEU A 15 -11.53 6.53 2.98
C LEU A 15 -12.07 5.82 4.23
N SER A 16 -12.28 6.54 5.33
CA SER A 16 -13.00 6.09 6.53
C SER A 16 -14.37 6.74 6.63
N THR A 17 -15.32 6.06 7.29
CA THR A 17 -16.68 6.56 7.54
C THR A 17 -16.78 7.69 8.57
N GLU A 18 -15.67 8.09 9.18
CA GLU A 18 -15.59 9.17 10.15
C GLU A 18 -14.71 10.30 9.61
N ASP A 19 -15.00 11.55 9.98
CA ASP A 19 -14.20 12.73 9.68
C ASP A 19 -12.87 12.67 10.44
N ILE A 20 -11.90 11.93 9.90
CA ILE A 20 -10.59 11.75 10.53
C ILE A 20 -9.62 12.80 9.98
N PRO A 21 -9.10 13.75 10.77
CA PRO A 21 -8.35 14.91 10.25
C PRO A 21 -6.89 14.58 9.97
N ILE A 22 -6.69 13.65 9.04
CA ILE A 22 -5.40 13.40 8.42
C ILE A 22 -5.23 14.40 7.26
N GLY A 23 -4.11 15.11 7.28
CA GLY A 23 -3.71 16.05 6.25
C GLY A 23 -2.37 15.66 5.63
N SER A 24 -2.00 16.36 4.55
CA SER A 24 -0.63 16.34 4.03
C SER A 24 -0.09 17.76 3.92
N LYS A 25 1.23 17.91 4.06
CA LYS A 25 1.89 19.22 3.96
C LYS A 25 1.88 19.75 2.53
N LEU A 26 2.10 18.82 1.61
CA LEU A 26 2.10 19.02 0.17
C LEU A 26 1.32 17.88 -0.47
N ALA A 27 0.63 18.20 -1.55
CA ALA A 27 0.01 17.21 -2.41
C ALA A 27 0.29 17.55 -3.87
N GLU A 28 0.51 16.54 -4.68
CA GLU A 28 0.56 16.63 -6.14
C GLU A 28 -0.59 15.84 -6.72
N ILE A 29 -1.28 16.44 -7.68
CA ILE A 29 -2.38 15.81 -8.40
C ILE A 29 -2.00 15.74 -9.86
N ASP A 30 -2.25 14.58 -10.45
CA ASP A 30 -2.18 14.34 -11.88
C ASP A 30 -3.50 13.66 -12.31
N ILE A 31 -4.28 14.32 -13.17
CA ILE A 31 -5.50 13.75 -13.77
C ILE A 31 -5.24 13.56 -15.25
N ASN A 32 -5.23 12.29 -15.66
CA ASN A 32 -5.17 11.91 -17.05
C ASN A 32 -6.58 11.77 -17.61
N VAL A 33 -7.01 12.77 -18.37
CA VAL A 33 -8.36 12.83 -18.96
C VAL A 33 -8.62 11.70 -19.95
N LYS A 34 -7.58 11.23 -20.64
CA LYS A 34 -7.69 10.18 -21.66
C LYS A 34 -7.82 8.79 -21.05
N THR A 35 -6.98 8.46 -20.06
CA THR A 35 -7.01 7.14 -19.39
C THR A 35 -7.99 7.08 -18.23
N LYS A 36 -8.57 8.23 -17.85
CA LYS A 36 -9.49 8.41 -16.72
C LYS A 36 -8.87 7.97 -15.39
N GLN A 37 -7.59 8.30 -15.21
CA GLN A 37 -6.81 7.96 -14.04
C GLN A 37 -6.42 9.22 -13.27
N ILE A 38 -6.37 9.09 -11.95
CA ILE A 38 -5.90 10.13 -11.03
C ILE A 38 -4.71 9.56 -10.26
N ARG A 39 -3.59 10.26 -10.24
CA ARG A 39 -2.49 10.04 -9.29
C ARG A 39 -2.53 11.16 -8.26
N LEU A 40 -2.68 10.80 -6.99
CA LEU A 40 -2.54 11.72 -5.87
C LEU A 40 -1.30 11.34 -5.07
N HIS A 41 -0.33 12.23 -4.99
CA HIS A 41 0.89 12.04 -4.19
C HIS A 41 0.87 13.01 -3.02
N GLN A 42 0.77 12.49 -1.81
CA GLN A 42 0.73 13.25 -0.57
C GLN A 42 2.05 13.11 0.18
N TYR A 43 2.57 14.23 0.65
CA TYR A 43 3.83 14.30 1.37
C TYR A 43 3.63 14.80 2.79
N ASP A 44 4.41 14.21 3.71
CA ASP A 44 4.43 14.57 5.12
C ASP A 44 3.02 14.55 5.72
N ILE A 45 2.48 13.34 5.81
CA ILE A 45 1.13 13.06 6.30
C ILE A 45 1.10 13.21 7.83
N TYR A 46 0.14 13.97 8.31
CA TYR A 46 0.01 14.34 9.72
C TYR A 46 -1.44 14.26 10.19
N SER A 47 -1.63 14.35 11.50
CA SER A 47 -2.94 14.59 12.14
C SER A 47 -2.78 15.62 13.26
N LEU A 48 -3.89 16.12 13.82
CA LEU A 48 -3.84 16.87 15.08
C LEU A 48 -3.74 15.87 16.24
N GLU A 49 -3.00 16.22 17.29
CA GLU A 49 -2.74 15.31 18.42
C GLU A 49 -4.03 14.76 19.04
N GLN A 50 -5.08 15.59 19.16
CA GLN A 50 -6.37 15.17 19.72
C GLN A 50 -7.12 14.10 18.92
N TYR A 51 -6.72 13.85 17.66
CA TYR A 51 -7.32 12.82 16.79
C TYR A 51 -6.34 11.68 16.49
N LYS A 52 -5.32 11.51 17.34
CA LYS A 52 -4.25 10.55 17.09
C LYS A 52 -4.73 9.11 16.91
N GLU A 53 -5.60 8.64 17.81
CA GLU A 53 -6.12 7.28 17.76
C GLU A 53 -7.02 7.06 16.53
N ASN A 54 -7.85 8.05 16.17
CA ASN A 54 -8.67 7.98 14.97
C ASN A 54 -7.79 7.92 13.71
N ALA A 55 -6.77 8.78 13.63
CA ALA A 55 -5.81 8.78 12.53
C ALA A 55 -5.11 7.42 12.37
N LYS A 56 -4.73 6.78 13.49
CA LYS A 56 -4.15 5.43 13.51
C LYS A 56 -5.13 4.36 13.01
N ALA A 57 -6.38 4.37 13.47
CA ALA A 57 -7.42 3.46 13.00
C ALA A 57 -7.69 3.62 11.49
N GLY A 58 -7.65 4.86 11.02
CA GLY A 58 -7.73 5.20 9.61
C GLY A 58 -6.59 4.63 8.76
N LEU A 59 -5.34 4.82 9.20
CA LEU A 59 -4.17 4.23 8.54
C LEU A 59 -4.23 2.70 8.50
N ASP A 60 -4.70 2.07 9.58
CA ASP A 60 -4.90 0.62 9.63
C ASP A 60 -5.96 0.16 8.61
N THR A 61 -7.08 0.85 8.54
CA THR A 61 -8.15 0.58 7.55
C THR A 61 -7.63 0.70 6.13
N LEU A 62 -6.86 1.76 5.84
CA LEU A 62 -6.18 1.91 4.56
C LEU A 62 -5.25 0.74 4.29
N MET A 63 -4.42 0.34 5.26
CA MET A 63 -3.47 -0.76 5.05
C MET A 63 -4.15 -2.09 4.69
N ARG A 64 -5.43 -2.25 5.01
CA ARG A 64 -6.22 -3.47 4.83
C ARG A 64 -7.12 -3.46 3.59
N THR A 65 -7.62 -2.31 3.14
CA THR A 65 -8.66 -2.24 2.10
C THR A 65 -8.27 -1.29 0.99
N ASN A 66 -8.73 -1.53 -0.25
CA ASN A 66 -8.66 -0.52 -1.33
C ASN A 66 -9.99 0.21 -1.51
N ASP A 67 -10.89 0.08 -0.55
CA ASP A 67 -12.22 0.63 -0.65
C ASP A 67 -12.14 2.14 -0.44
N VAL A 68 -12.93 2.84 -1.23
CA VAL A 68 -13.23 4.25 -1.03
C VAL A 68 -14.60 4.37 -0.40
N ILE A 69 -14.86 5.43 0.36
CA ILE A 69 -16.21 5.64 0.91
C ILE A 69 -17.23 5.71 -0.24
N GLN A 70 -18.45 5.25 0.03
CA GLN A 70 -19.52 5.20 -0.96
C GLN A 70 -19.79 6.55 -1.63
N ASP A 71 -19.57 7.66 -0.91
CA ASP A 71 -19.74 9.03 -1.42
C ASP A 71 -18.85 9.36 -2.62
N LEU A 72 -17.70 8.70 -2.75
CA LEU A 72 -16.77 8.87 -3.86
C LEU A 72 -17.18 8.10 -5.12
N SER A 73 -18.14 7.17 -5.02
CA SER A 73 -18.65 6.46 -6.19
C SER A 73 -19.13 7.46 -7.28
N PRO A 74 -18.72 7.28 -8.55
CA PRO A 74 -18.09 6.07 -9.11
C PRO A 74 -16.56 6.09 -9.17
N ILE A 75 -15.87 7.01 -8.50
CA ILE A 75 -14.41 6.97 -8.36
C ILE A 75 -14.04 5.74 -7.52
N SER A 76 -12.99 5.02 -7.92
CA SER A 76 -12.48 3.85 -7.20
C SER A 76 -10.96 3.91 -7.07
N MET A 77 -10.41 3.35 -6.00
CA MET A 77 -8.96 3.24 -5.82
C MET A 77 -8.44 1.94 -6.41
N THR A 78 -7.57 2.03 -7.40
CA THR A 78 -6.98 0.88 -8.10
C THR A 78 -5.74 0.37 -7.37
N SER A 79 -4.96 1.27 -6.79
CA SER A 79 -3.82 0.91 -5.95
C SER A 79 -3.39 2.08 -5.07
N LYS A 80 -2.57 1.76 -4.08
CA LYS A 80 -1.90 2.74 -3.24
C LYS A 80 -0.52 2.27 -2.82
N HIS A 81 0.31 3.23 -2.46
CA HIS A 81 1.64 3.01 -1.94
C HIS A 81 1.91 4.02 -0.83
N ILE A 82 2.00 3.55 0.41
CA ILE A 82 2.35 4.35 1.58
C ILE A 82 3.81 4.00 1.91
N TYR A 83 4.63 5.00 2.25
CA TYR A 83 6.05 4.82 2.52
C TYR A 83 6.61 5.90 3.44
N GLU A 84 7.65 5.56 4.18
CA GLU A 84 8.43 6.52 4.97
C GLU A 84 9.64 7.01 4.15
N GLU A 85 9.91 8.31 4.20
CA GLU A 85 11.11 8.93 3.64
C GLU A 85 11.56 10.07 4.57
N ASP A 86 12.81 10.06 5.03
CA ASP A 86 13.38 11.05 5.96
C ASP A 86 12.51 11.29 7.22
N GLY A 87 11.97 10.22 7.80
CA GLY A 87 11.11 10.28 8.99
C GLY A 87 9.71 10.85 8.71
N LYS A 88 9.31 11.02 7.45
CA LYS A 88 8.00 11.52 7.03
C LYS A 88 7.19 10.44 6.36
N LEU A 89 5.92 10.37 6.70
CA LEU A 89 4.99 9.48 6.04
C LEU A 89 4.50 10.13 4.74
N ASN A 90 4.62 9.42 3.63
CA ASN A 90 4.15 9.84 2.33
C ASN A 90 3.23 8.76 1.74
N ALA A 91 2.43 9.14 0.76
CA ALA A 91 1.62 8.16 0.05
C ALA A 91 1.32 8.58 -1.39
N ILE A 92 1.14 7.57 -2.24
CA ILE A 92 0.69 7.70 -3.61
C ILE A 92 -0.58 6.87 -3.76
N LEU A 93 -1.68 7.50 -4.15
CA LEU A 93 -2.95 6.86 -4.45
C LEU A 93 -3.18 6.91 -5.97
N TYR A 94 -3.65 5.79 -6.51
CA TYR A 94 -4.06 5.68 -7.91
C TYR A 94 -5.55 5.41 -7.95
N LEU A 95 -6.31 6.34 -8.52
CA LEU A 95 -7.76 6.28 -8.63
C LEU A 95 -8.17 6.19 -10.10
N GLN A 96 -9.38 5.66 -10.32
CA GLN A 96 -10.01 5.53 -11.63
C GLN A 96 -11.41 6.14 -11.54
N TYR A 97 -11.82 6.87 -12.58
CA TYR A 97 -13.17 7.42 -12.72
C TYR A 97 -13.79 7.02 -14.07
N GLN A 98 -15.10 7.19 -14.24
CA GLN A 98 -15.84 6.75 -15.43
C GLN A 98 -16.12 7.90 -16.40
N ASP A 99 -16.42 9.09 -15.89
CA ASP A 99 -16.84 10.27 -16.63
C ASP A 99 -16.26 11.55 -16.00
N LEU A 100 -16.01 12.60 -16.78
CA LEU A 100 -15.51 13.87 -16.28
C LEU A 100 -16.38 14.47 -15.17
N LYS A 101 -17.70 14.26 -15.22
CA LYS A 101 -18.62 14.71 -14.16
C LYS A 101 -18.35 14.06 -12.81
N ASP A 102 -17.73 12.89 -12.78
CA ASP A 102 -17.40 12.16 -11.55
C ASP A 102 -16.32 12.89 -10.76
N LEU A 103 -15.48 13.68 -11.43
CA LEU A 103 -14.44 14.48 -10.79
C LEU A 103 -15.02 15.55 -9.85
N ARG A 104 -16.34 15.86 -9.94
CA ARG A 104 -17.03 16.69 -8.95
C ARG A 104 -16.98 16.10 -7.54
N LYS A 105 -16.86 14.77 -7.41
CA LYS A 105 -16.67 14.08 -6.13
C LYS A 105 -15.39 14.47 -5.41
N ILE A 106 -14.42 15.01 -6.16
CA ILE A 106 -13.14 15.51 -5.66
C ILE A 106 -12.95 17.00 -5.95
N SER A 107 -14.07 17.73 -6.05
CA SER A 107 -14.13 19.19 -6.23
C SER A 107 -13.61 19.72 -7.56
N PHE A 108 -13.56 18.90 -8.62
CA PHE A 108 -13.30 19.38 -9.97
C PHE A 108 -14.61 19.52 -10.75
N TYR A 109 -14.80 20.68 -11.36
CA TYR A 109 -15.99 20.98 -12.16
C TYR A 109 -15.61 20.99 -13.63
N ALA A 110 -16.27 20.13 -14.41
CA ALA A 110 -16.16 20.15 -15.87
C ALA A 110 -17.25 21.05 -16.47
N ASP A 111 -16.87 21.91 -17.41
CA ASP A 111 -17.82 22.63 -18.28
C ASP A 111 -18.21 21.80 -19.52
N GLU A 112 -19.08 22.34 -20.38
CA GLU A 112 -19.53 21.67 -21.61
C GLU A 112 -18.41 21.42 -22.62
N ALA A 113 -17.36 22.24 -22.60
CA ALA A 113 -16.20 22.09 -23.46
C ALA A 113 -15.17 21.08 -22.88
N GLY A 114 -15.39 20.59 -21.67
CA GLY A 114 -14.49 19.67 -20.97
C GLY A 114 -13.31 20.37 -20.29
N ASN A 115 -13.34 21.70 -20.13
CA ASN A 115 -12.38 22.39 -19.28
C ASN A 115 -12.68 22.05 -17.82
N LEU A 116 -11.62 21.92 -17.02
CA LEU A 116 -11.74 21.59 -15.60
C LEU A 116 -11.45 22.84 -14.77
N SER A 117 -12.21 23.03 -13.70
CA SER A 117 -11.92 24.03 -12.68
C SER A 117 -11.88 23.39 -11.30
N TYR A 118 -11.01 23.92 -10.45
CA TYR A 118 -10.84 23.49 -9.06
C TYR A 118 -10.90 24.72 -8.15
N PRO A 119 -11.60 24.69 -7.00
CA PRO A 119 -11.66 25.83 -6.09
C PRO A 119 -10.26 26.31 -5.68
N TYR A 120 -10.02 27.61 -5.84
CA TYR A 120 -8.82 28.25 -5.33
C TYR A 120 -8.97 28.47 -3.82
N LEU A 121 -7.98 28.02 -3.05
CA LEU A 121 -7.97 28.08 -1.60
C LEU A 121 -6.85 29.03 -1.17
N GLU A 122 -7.23 30.20 -0.66
CA GLU A 122 -6.28 31.28 -0.30
C GLU A 122 -5.21 30.84 0.72
N ASP A 123 -5.52 29.85 1.56
CA ASP A 123 -4.62 29.30 2.57
C ASP A 123 -3.55 28.34 2.01
N TYR A 124 -3.51 28.16 0.69
CA TYR A 124 -2.66 27.21 0.01
C TYR A 124 -1.77 27.90 -1.03
N ARG A 125 -0.58 27.35 -1.21
CA ARG A 125 0.34 27.71 -2.29
C ARG A 125 0.16 26.72 -3.43
N TYR A 126 0.04 27.23 -4.65
CA TYR A 126 -0.14 26.43 -5.85
C TYR A 126 1.11 26.53 -6.73
N ASP A 127 1.57 25.39 -7.24
CA ASP A 127 2.56 25.26 -8.29
C ASP A 127 1.88 24.60 -9.48
N LEU A 128 1.54 25.41 -10.49
CA LEU A 128 0.74 24.98 -11.64
C LEU A 128 1.68 24.66 -12.79
N SER A 129 1.71 23.39 -13.22
CA SER A 129 2.43 23.00 -14.43
C SER A 129 1.59 23.17 -15.70
N ALA A 130 0.26 23.03 -15.55
CA ALA A 130 -0.74 23.39 -16.54
C ALA A 130 -1.89 24.10 -15.81
N GLY A 131 -2.49 25.10 -16.45
CA GLY A 131 -3.62 25.85 -15.90
C GLY A 131 -3.28 27.25 -15.39
N ARG A 132 -4.31 27.95 -14.90
CA ARG A 132 -4.23 29.35 -14.45
C ARG A 132 -5.19 29.61 -13.29
N ILE A 133 -4.81 30.48 -12.36
CA ILE A 133 -5.74 30.99 -11.36
C ILE A 133 -6.55 32.12 -11.99
N ASP A 134 -7.87 32.03 -11.91
CA ASP A 134 -8.82 33.06 -12.33
C ASP A 134 -9.88 33.24 -11.23
N GLY A 135 -9.77 34.34 -10.49
CA GLY A 135 -10.62 34.62 -9.34
C GLY A 135 -10.57 33.53 -8.27
N ARG A 136 -11.70 32.84 -8.08
CA ARG A 136 -11.88 31.79 -7.04
C ARG A 136 -11.61 30.38 -7.53
N TYR A 137 -11.03 30.23 -8.72
CA TYR A 137 -10.81 28.92 -9.32
C TYR A 137 -9.44 28.81 -9.97
N VAL A 138 -8.92 27.59 -10.00
CA VAL A 138 -7.81 27.17 -10.84
C VAL A 138 -8.41 26.46 -12.05
N HIS A 139 -8.14 26.97 -13.25
CA HIS A 139 -8.68 26.47 -14.51
C HIS A 139 -7.64 25.68 -15.29
N PHE A 140 -8.09 24.62 -15.93
CA PHE A 140 -7.32 23.73 -16.80
C PHE A 140 -8.07 23.55 -18.11
N ASP A 141 -7.38 23.72 -19.23
CA ASP A 141 -7.99 23.64 -20.55
C ASP A 141 -8.35 22.19 -20.92
N ALA A 142 -9.41 22.03 -21.70
CA ALA A 142 -9.89 20.75 -22.16
C ALA A 142 -8.79 19.95 -22.90
N ASN A 143 -8.83 18.62 -22.76
CA ASN A 143 -7.89 17.67 -23.39
C ASN A 143 -6.43 17.75 -22.92
N GLN A 144 -6.10 18.62 -21.95
CA GLN A 144 -4.82 18.58 -21.25
C GLN A 144 -4.94 17.73 -19.98
N ASN A 145 -3.83 17.08 -19.61
CA ASN A 145 -3.75 16.48 -18.28
C ASN A 145 -3.69 17.60 -17.24
N VAL A 146 -4.44 17.44 -16.16
CA VAL A 146 -4.35 18.35 -15.01
C VAL A 146 -3.13 17.96 -14.22
N GLN A 147 -2.20 18.89 -14.01
CA GLN A 147 -1.09 18.64 -13.11
C GLN A 147 -0.76 19.91 -12.31
N PHE A 148 -0.88 19.80 -10.99
CA PHE A 148 -0.45 20.86 -10.08
C PHE A 148 -0.05 20.30 -8.72
N ARG A 149 0.73 21.12 -8.00
CA ARG A 149 1.07 20.89 -6.59
C ARG A 149 0.38 21.93 -5.74
N MET A 150 -0.04 21.53 -4.55
CA MET A 150 -0.68 22.39 -3.58
C MET A 150 -0.14 22.11 -2.19
N GLY A 151 0.36 23.14 -1.50
CA GLY A 151 0.90 23.02 -0.15
C GLY A 151 0.26 24.00 0.81
N ARG A 152 -0.04 23.56 2.04
CA ARG A 152 -0.56 24.45 3.08
C ARG A 152 0.50 25.46 3.52
N LYS A 153 0.04 26.65 3.91
CA LYS A 153 0.90 27.67 4.55
C LYS A 153 1.36 27.18 5.93
N GLU A 154 2.58 27.57 6.33
CA GLU A 154 3.27 26.95 7.48
C GLU A 154 2.56 27.12 8.83
N TYR A 155 1.88 28.25 9.04
CA TYR A 155 1.15 28.49 10.30
C TYR A 155 0.01 27.51 10.55
N LEU A 156 -0.47 26.82 9.51
CA LEU A 156 -1.55 25.84 9.61
C LEU A 156 -1.09 24.50 10.19
N PHE A 157 0.21 24.28 10.39
CA PHE A 157 0.76 23.05 10.96
C PHE A 157 1.03 23.13 12.47
N LYS A 158 0.69 24.25 13.13
CA LYS A 158 0.89 24.38 14.58
C LYS A 158 0.00 23.38 15.32
N GLY A 159 0.62 22.48 16.11
CA GLY A 159 -0.09 21.45 16.86
C GLY A 159 -0.39 20.17 16.08
N MET A 160 0.20 20.00 14.89
CA MET A 160 0.11 18.76 14.11
C MET A 160 1.27 17.83 14.43
N TYR A 161 1.01 16.53 14.41
CA TYR A 161 2.01 15.49 14.60
C TYR A 161 2.05 14.59 13.35
N ASN A 162 3.26 14.20 12.95
CA ASN A 162 3.50 13.35 11.78
C ASN A 162 3.19 11.88 12.12
N LEU A 163 2.57 11.17 11.17
CA LEU A 163 2.09 9.80 11.34
C LEU A 163 3.14 8.70 11.06
N ALA A 164 4.39 9.04 10.73
CA ALA A 164 5.44 8.08 10.40
C ALA A 164 5.67 7.02 11.50
N GLY A 165 5.76 7.46 12.77
CA GLY A 165 5.92 6.53 13.90
C GLY A 165 4.74 5.56 14.06
N GLU A 166 3.53 6.03 13.74
CA GLU A 166 2.30 5.26 13.90
C GLU A 166 2.14 4.27 12.74
N TRP A 167 2.52 4.68 11.54
CA TRP A 167 2.64 3.80 10.38
C TRP A 167 3.66 2.69 10.61
N LYS A 168 4.84 3.02 11.15
CA LYS A 168 5.88 2.04 11.46
C LYS A 168 5.38 0.97 12.45
N GLN A 169 4.68 1.36 13.51
CA GLN A 169 4.07 0.40 14.43
C GLN A 169 3.04 -0.52 13.77
N LEU A 170 2.29 -0.02 12.78
CA LEU A 170 1.34 -0.83 12.02
C LEU A 170 2.07 -1.81 11.08
N GLU A 171 3.13 -1.37 10.42
CA GLU A 171 3.98 -2.24 9.60
C GLU A 171 4.65 -3.33 10.44
N ASP A 172 5.17 -3.00 11.62
CA ASP A 172 5.79 -3.96 12.54
C ASP A 172 4.79 -5.02 13.02
N LYS A 173 3.51 -4.66 13.17
CA LYS A 173 2.44 -5.62 13.49
C LYS A 173 2.05 -6.50 12.30
N LYS A 174 2.05 -5.94 11.09
CA LYS A 174 1.71 -6.65 9.85
C LYS A 174 2.84 -7.57 9.38
N PHE A 175 4.10 -7.18 9.61
CA PHE A 175 5.30 -7.92 9.26
C PHE A 175 6.14 -8.15 10.51
N MET A 176 5.90 -9.27 11.16
CA MET A 176 6.59 -9.63 12.39
C MET A 176 7.94 -10.27 12.05
N ASP A 177 9.04 -9.72 12.56
CA ASP A 177 10.36 -10.36 12.44
C ASP A 177 10.35 -11.67 13.23
N ILE A 178 10.55 -12.79 12.53
CA ILE A 178 10.59 -14.13 13.12
C ILE A 178 11.98 -14.76 12.98
N SER A 179 13.01 -13.97 12.65
CA SER A 179 14.35 -14.48 12.32
C SER A 179 15.03 -15.22 13.47
N GLU A 180 14.61 -14.99 14.71
CA GLU A 180 15.08 -15.73 15.89
C GLU A 180 14.47 -17.14 15.98
N THR A 181 13.26 -17.33 15.45
CA THR A 181 12.57 -18.63 15.42
C THR A 181 12.82 -19.38 14.12
N PHE A 182 12.93 -18.66 13.00
CA PHE A 182 13.17 -19.22 11.68
C PHE A 182 14.07 -18.29 10.90
N SER A 183 15.37 -18.61 10.89
CA SER A 183 16.40 -17.75 10.36
C SER A 183 16.46 -17.78 8.82
N LYS A 184 17.27 -16.90 8.24
CA LYS A 184 17.62 -16.97 6.81
C LYS A 184 18.20 -18.34 6.45
N GLU A 185 19.07 -18.89 7.29
CA GLU A 185 19.69 -20.19 7.02
C GLU A 185 18.64 -21.31 7.00
N ASP A 186 17.69 -21.29 7.93
CA ASP A 186 16.59 -22.27 8.00
C ASP A 186 15.69 -22.19 6.77
N PHE A 187 15.35 -20.97 6.34
CA PHE A 187 14.61 -20.74 5.11
C PHE A 187 15.36 -21.32 3.90
N GLU A 188 16.68 -21.12 3.82
CA GLU A 188 17.49 -21.64 2.73
C GLU A 188 17.63 -23.17 2.76
N LYS A 189 17.72 -23.78 3.95
CA LYS A 189 17.70 -25.24 4.14
C LYS A 189 16.39 -25.84 3.69
N LEU A 190 15.26 -25.32 4.18
CA LEU A 190 13.93 -25.76 3.77
C LEU A 190 13.74 -25.64 2.26
N ARG A 191 14.18 -24.53 1.67
CA ARG A 191 14.12 -24.36 0.23
C ARG A 191 14.85 -25.49 -0.50
N LYS A 192 16.08 -25.80 -0.12
CA LYS A 192 16.85 -26.91 -0.71
C LYS A 192 16.14 -28.26 -0.49
N PHE A 193 15.58 -28.48 0.70
CA PHE A 193 14.83 -29.67 1.05
C PHE A 193 13.61 -29.87 0.12
N ILE A 194 12.77 -28.85 -0.05
CA ILE A 194 11.58 -28.92 -0.91
C ILE A 194 11.99 -29.19 -2.37
N PHE A 195 13.05 -28.56 -2.87
CA PHE A 195 13.53 -28.84 -4.23
C PHE A 195 14.05 -30.27 -4.43
N LYS A 196 14.51 -30.92 -3.36
CA LYS A 196 15.08 -32.27 -3.40
C LYS A 196 14.03 -33.35 -3.18
N ASN A 197 13.14 -33.14 -2.22
CA ASN A 197 12.24 -34.17 -1.69
C ASN A 197 10.76 -33.88 -2.01
N GLY A 198 10.45 -32.67 -2.44
CA GLY A 198 9.09 -32.24 -2.76
C GLY A 198 8.69 -32.52 -4.19
N ASP A 199 7.49 -32.04 -4.52
CA ASP A 199 6.90 -32.12 -5.84
C ASP A 199 6.47 -30.72 -6.32
N ARG A 200 5.62 -30.70 -7.35
CA ARG A 200 5.06 -29.48 -7.91
C ARG A 200 3.55 -29.48 -7.75
N LYS A 201 3.02 -28.45 -7.11
CA LYS A 201 1.57 -28.31 -6.88
C LYS A 201 1.14 -26.87 -7.12
N THR A 202 -0.06 -26.72 -7.66
CA THR A 202 -0.67 -25.41 -7.88
C THR A 202 -1.34 -24.97 -6.59
N TYR A 203 -0.99 -23.78 -6.12
CA TYR A 203 -1.49 -23.23 -4.86
C TYR A 203 -2.52 -22.12 -5.09
N ARG A 204 -2.27 -21.22 -6.05
CA ARG A 204 -3.23 -20.18 -6.47
C ARG A 204 -3.33 -20.21 -7.99
N ASN A 205 -4.46 -19.81 -8.57
CA ASN A 205 -4.57 -19.75 -10.05
C ASN A 205 -3.50 -18.86 -10.71
N PHE A 206 -2.96 -17.91 -9.96
CA PHE A 206 -1.86 -17.03 -10.37
C PHE A 206 -0.47 -17.69 -10.23
N ASP A 207 -0.35 -18.71 -9.38
CA ASP A 207 0.87 -19.44 -9.03
C ASP A 207 0.65 -20.93 -9.32
N ASN A 208 0.97 -21.35 -10.55
CA ASN A 208 0.98 -22.75 -10.91
C ASN A 208 2.39 -23.35 -10.78
N ASP A 209 2.46 -24.67 -10.63
CA ASP A 209 3.73 -25.40 -10.66
C ASP A 209 4.77 -24.93 -9.60
N ASN A 210 4.28 -24.59 -8.39
CA ASN A 210 5.14 -24.19 -7.28
C ASN A 210 5.89 -25.39 -6.70
N PRO A 211 7.16 -25.23 -6.28
CA PRO A 211 7.80 -26.22 -5.41
C PRO A 211 6.95 -26.39 -4.14
N HIS A 212 6.65 -27.63 -3.80
CA HIS A 212 5.73 -27.98 -2.74
C HIS A 212 6.25 -29.19 -1.96
N TYR A 213 5.95 -29.25 -0.67
CA TYR A 213 6.13 -30.44 0.16
C TYR A 213 4.97 -30.55 1.13
N SER A 214 4.44 -31.77 1.28
CA SER A 214 3.35 -32.06 2.20
C SER A 214 3.94 -32.61 3.50
N PHE A 215 3.73 -31.89 4.59
CA PHE A 215 3.96 -32.40 5.95
C PHE A 215 2.71 -33.15 6.41
N GLU A 216 2.82 -33.90 7.50
CA GLU A 216 1.71 -34.73 8.00
C GLU A 216 0.41 -33.94 8.21
N THR A 217 0.51 -32.68 8.66
CA THR A 217 -0.65 -31.86 9.06
C THR A 217 -0.85 -30.59 8.22
N PHE A 218 0.06 -30.26 7.30
CA PHE A 218 -0.01 -29.04 6.48
C PHE A 218 0.82 -29.16 5.21
N ASP A 219 0.51 -28.33 4.22
CA ASP A 219 1.30 -28.18 3.01
C ASP A 219 2.22 -26.96 3.07
N VAL A 220 3.40 -27.05 2.46
CA VAL A 220 4.31 -25.91 2.28
C VAL A 220 4.55 -25.65 0.80
N TYR A 221 4.43 -24.40 0.39
CA TYR A 221 4.68 -23.93 -0.97
C TYR A 221 5.74 -22.85 -0.99
N LEU A 222 6.56 -22.82 -2.06
CA LEU A 222 7.52 -21.76 -2.31
C LEU A 222 7.04 -20.81 -3.43
N GLY A 223 7.16 -19.50 -3.18
CA GLY A 223 6.84 -18.41 -4.10
C GLY A 223 8.01 -17.44 -4.32
N THR A 224 7.95 -16.63 -5.38
CA THR A 224 9.06 -15.74 -5.79
C THR A 224 8.95 -14.28 -5.33
N GLY A 225 7.91 -13.93 -4.56
CA GLY A 225 7.72 -12.58 -4.00
C GLY A 225 7.45 -11.43 -4.99
N LYS A 226 7.73 -11.60 -6.30
CA LYS A 226 7.45 -10.68 -7.42
C LYS A 226 7.06 -11.50 -8.65
N GLN A 227 5.87 -11.24 -9.22
CA GLN A 227 5.26 -12.15 -10.21
C GLN A 227 4.58 -11.55 -11.46
N PRO A 228 4.71 -10.26 -11.86
CA PRO A 228 4.20 -9.89 -13.19
C PRO A 228 4.90 -10.63 -14.36
N LEU A 229 5.99 -11.37 -14.10
CA LEU A 229 6.79 -12.09 -15.10
C LEU A 229 6.81 -13.63 -14.92
N ALA A 230 6.01 -14.19 -14.01
CA ALA A 230 6.12 -15.60 -13.59
C ALA A 230 5.27 -16.60 -14.40
N PHE A 231 4.85 -16.27 -15.62
CA PHE A 231 4.13 -17.21 -16.50
C PHE A 231 4.99 -18.38 -17.00
N ASN A 232 6.26 -18.49 -16.56
CA ASN A 232 7.13 -19.61 -16.90
C ASN A 232 8.13 -19.91 -15.76
N THR A 233 7.79 -20.87 -14.88
CA THR A 233 8.61 -21.33 -13.74
C THR A 233 9.98 -21.86 -14.16
N LYS A 234 10.16 -22.27 -15.43
CA LYS A 234 11.40 -22.87 -15.96
C LYS A 234 12.63 -21.95 -15.96
N ARG A 235 12.47 -20.63 -15.77
CA ARG A 235 13.59 -19.66 -15.71
C ARG A 235 13.86 -19.11 -14.30
N ILE A 236 13.17 -19.61 -13.28
CA ILE A 236 13.28 -19.12 -11.92
C ILE A 236 14.40 -19.89 -11.21
N ARG A 237 15.42 -19.18 -10.72
CA ARG A 237 16.51 -19.83 -9.97
C ARG A 237 16.02 -20.15 -8.56
N ASN A 238 16.56 -21.18 -7.91
CA ASN A 238 16.18 -21.55 -6.55
C ASN A 238 16.25 -20.34 -5.59
N LYS A 239 17.29 -19.50 -5.70
CA LYS A 239 17.43 -18.28 -4.87
C LYS A 239 16.34 -17.24 -5.06
N ASP A 240 15.57 -17.32 -6.15
CA ASP A 240 14.51 -16.38 -6.46
C ASP A 240 13.21 -16.69 -5.70
N TYR A 241 13.10 -17.88 -5.08
CA TYR A 241 12.02 -18.22 -4.15
C TYR A 241 12.30 -17.65 -2.77
N THR A 242 11.54 -16.61 -2.41
CA THR A 242 11.68 -15.80 -1.19
C THR A 242 10.39 -15.70 -0.39
N GLU A 243 9.31 -16.34 -0.86
CA GLU A 243 8.05 -16.49 -0.13
C GLU A 243 7.88 -17.97 0.23
N LEU A 244 7.46 -18.22 1.46
CA LEU A 244 7.01 -19.50 1.97
C LEU A 244 5.54 -19.34 2.35
N VAL A 245 4.72 -20.29 1.93
CA VAL A 245 3.32 -20.37 2.33
C VAL A 245 3.09 -21.70 3.03
N ILE A 246 2.67 -21.67 4.29
CA ILE A 246 2.13 -22.84 4.99
C ILE A 246 0.61 -22.82 4.85
N HIS A 247 0.02 -23.97 4.54
CA HIS A 247 -1.41 -24.14 4.36
C HIS A 247 -1.96 -25.33 5.15
N ASP A 248 -2.84 -25.04 6.11
CA ASP A 248 -3.53 -26.00 6.99
C ASP A 248 -5.06 -25.90 6.91
N GLN A 249 -5.60 -25.33 5.80
CA GLN A 249 -6.91 -24.66 5.63
C GLN A 249 -6.85 -23.14 5.81
N GLN A 250 -5.86 -22.62 6.54
CA GLN A 250 -5.51 -21.20 6.58
C GLN A 250 -4.17 -20.95 5.92
N TYR A 251 -3.88 -19.71 5.56
CA TYR A 251 -2.65 -19.35 4.87
C TYR A 251 -1.72 -18.52 5.76
N TYR A 252 -0.50 -19.02 5.90
CA TYR A 252 0.57 -18.35 6.62
C TYR A 252 1.70 -17.98 5.66
N ASN A 253 1.88 -16.69 5.41
CA ASN A 253 2.88 -16.21 4.47
C ASN A 253 4.12 -15.72 5.21
N VAL A 254 5.27 -16.30 4.91
CA VAL A 254 6.58 -15.93 5.45
C VAL A 254 7.47 -15.45 4.30
N TYR A 255 8.19 -14.36 4.52
CA TYR A 255 9.02 -13.71 3.51
C TYR A 255 10.48 -13.63 3.97
N LEU A 256 11.40 -14.08 3.13
CA LEU A 256 12.82 -13.79 3.23
C LEU A 256 13.15 -12.50 2.46
N ILE A 257 13.61 -11.48 3.15
CA ILE A 257 14.00 -10.21 2.52
C ILE A 257 15.44 -10.30 2.06
N SER A 258 15.67 -10.36 0.75
CA SER A 258 17.01 -10.47 0.15
C SER A 258 17.46 -9.16 -0.49
N GLU A 259 18.79 -8.95 -0.54
CA GLU A 259 19.40 -7.81 -1.23
C GLU A 259 18.92 -7.72 -2.69
N GLY A 260 18.58 -6.51 -3.14
CA GLY A 260 18.06 -6.25 -4.49
C GLY A 260 16.56 -6.56 -4.68
N LYS A 261 15.89 -7.12 -3.67
CA LYS A 261 14.43 -7.40 -3.68
C LYS A 261 13.67 -6.80 -2.50
N GLN A 262 14.13 -5.67 -1.94
CA GLN A 262 13.18 -4.85 -1.18
C GLN A 262 12.01 -4.53 -2.13
N ASN A 263 10.84 -5.09 -1.81
CA ASN A 263 9.62 -4.65 -2.44
C ASN A 263 9.50 -3.19 -2.03
N LYS A 264 9.44 -2.27 -3.01
CA LYS A 264 9.25 -0.83 -2.73
C LYS A 264 8.06 -0.58 -1.80
N ARG A 265 7.13 -1.54 -1.71
CA ARG A 265 5.96 -1.56 -0.82
C ARG A 265 6.26 -1.81 0.67
N HIS A 266 7.47 -2.21 1.06
CA HIS A 266 7.84 -2.58 2.42
C HIS A 266 9.17 -1.92 2.80
N THR A 267 9.15 -0.60 2.96
CA THR A 267 10.37 0.21 3.15
C THR A 267 11.07 -0.07 4.48
N ASN A 268 10.36 -0.66 5.44
CA ASN A 268 10.83 -0.82 6.81
C ASN A 268 11.43 -2.21 7.11
N LEU A 269 11.42 -3.13 6.14
CA LEU A 269 11.94 -4.49 6.32
C LEU A 269 13.44 -4.55 6.05
N LYS A 270 14.18 -5.17 6.98
CA LYS A 270 15.63 -5.30 6.90
C LYS A 270 16.01 -6.47 5.98
N THR A 271 17.08 -6.30 5.23
CA THR A 271 17.68 -7.38 4.44
C THR A 271 18.20 -8.50 5.34
N ASP A 272 18.21 -9.71 4.80
CA ASP A 272 18.62 -10.95 5.47
C ASP A 272 17.82 -11.32 6.72
N LYS A 273 16.59 -10.80 6.80
CA LYS A 273 15.61 -11.12 7.83
C LYS A 273 14.42 -11.87 7.25
N VAL A 274 13.78 -12.65 8.10
CA VAL A 274 12.58 -13.43 7.80
C VAL A 274 11.40 -12.82 8.54
N TYR A 275 10.34 -12.53 7.81
CA TYR A 275 9.13 -11.90 8.34
C TYR A 275 7.90 -12.75 8.11
N TRP A 276 7.06 -12.87 9.13
CA TRP A 276 5.69 -13.35 8.97
C TRP A 276 4.77 -12.20 8.58
N HIS A 277 4.01 -12.36 7.49
CA HIS A 277 2.93 -11.46 7.12
C HIS A 277 1.65 -11.83 7.85
N ASN A 278 1.47 -11.17 8.99
CA ASN A 278 0.34 -11.32 9.87
C ASN A 278 -0.89 -10.58 9.32
N ARG A 279 -1.60 -11.22 8.38
CA ARG A 279 -2.79 -10.65 7.74
C ARG A 279 -3.96 -10.43 8.70
N SER A 280 -4.06 -11.26 9.73
CA SER A 280 -5.14 -11.22 10.73
C SER A 280 -4.80 -10.37 11.95
N PHE A 281 -3.55 -9.89 12.08
CA PHE A 281 -3.03 -9.15 13.23
C PHE A 281 -3.11 -9.93 14.56
N ASN A 282 -3.17 -11.26 14.50
CA ASN A 282 -3.25 -12.13 15.67
C ASN A 282 -1.86 -12.67 16.03
N LYS A 283 -1.62 -13.03 17.30
CA LYS A 283 -0.47 -13.86 17.67
C LYS A 283 -0.89 -15.30 17.39
N ASP A 284 -0.37 -15.90 16.33
CA ASP A 284 -0.74 -17.27 15.98
C ASP A 284 0.34 -18.24 16.48
N ASP A 285 0.02 -18.95 17.55
CA ASP A 285 0.90 -19.97 18.12
C ASP A 285 1.10 -21.15 17.16
N LYS A 286 0.16 -21.41 16.23
CA LYS A 286 0.31 -22.47 15.23
C LYS A 286 1.48 -22.24 14.28
N LEU A 287 1.76 -20.99 13.90
CA LEU A 287 2.89 -20.72 13.00
C LEU A 287 4.20 -21.22 13.63
N LYS A 288 4.37 -21.04 14.94
CA LYS A 288 5.55 -21.53 15.64
C LYS A 288 5.62 -23.06 15.65
N GLU A 289 4.48 -23.73 15.82
CA GLU A 289 4.39 -25.18 15.73
C GLU A 289 4.78 -25.69 14.34
N TYR A 290 4.28 -25.07 13.27
CA TYR A 290 4.65 -25.42 11.90
C TYR A 290 6.13 -25.18 11.59
N LEU A 291 6.66 -24.04 12.02
CA LEU A 291 8.09 -23.75 11.85
C LEU A 291 8.95 -24.75 12.63
N SER A 292 8.52 -25.21 13.80
CA SER A 292 9.23 -26.23 14.58
C SER A 292 9.24 -27.58 13.86
N GLN A 293 8.08 -28.04 13.36
CA GLN A 293 7.98 -29.29 12.59
C GLN A 293 8.83 -29.23 11.30
N ILE A 294 8.82 -28.09 10.62
CA ILE A 294 9.69 -27.83 9.47
C ILE A 294 11.16 -28.01 9.86
N LEU A 295 11.60 -27.41 10.96
CA LEU A 295 13.00 -27.47 11.40
C LEU A 295 13.41 -28.89 11.79
N GLU A 296 12.52 -29.64 12.42
CA GLU A 296 12.77 -31.05 12.77
C GLU A 296 12.95 -31.92 11.52
N GLU A 297 12.11 -31.74 10.50
CA GLU A 297 12.16 -32.52 9.27
C GLU A 297 13.40 -32.20 8.42
N ILE A 298 13.76 -30.93 8.25
CA ILE A 298 14.85 -30.53 7.34
C ILE A 298 16.25 -30.80 7.91
N ASN A 299 16.35 -31.13 9.20
CA ASN A 299 17.60 -31.44 9.88
C ASN A 299 17.84 -32.95 10.07
N GLN A 300 16.90 -33.80 9.63
CA GLN A 300 17.09 -35.25 9.51
C GLN A 300 17.94 -35.62 8.28
#